data_AF-U3TXW8-F1
#
_entry.id   AF-U3TXW8-F1
#
_cell.length_a   1.000
_cell.length_b   1.000
_cell.length_c   1.000
_cell.angle_alpha   90.00
_cell.angle_beta   90.00
_cell.angle_gamma   90.00
#
_symmetry.space_group_name_H-M   'P 1'
#
loop_
_entity.id
_entity.type
_entity.pdbx_description
1 polymer ?
#
loop_
_entity_poly.entity_id
_entity_poly.type
_entity_poly.pdbx_seq_one_letter_code
_entity_poly.pdbx_strand_id
1 'polypeptide(L)'
;MSNIRDIATGVLGVDYEGTRSQSDCSVNYGLNEYANNVIWAIGDACEEHGLEHPTVITESGLAVTAHHTVLVSNIIGVERNEFSTPVAPDADSPRPIQSLWGYLAGDARAERTPFAARMAA
;
A
#
# COMPACT_ATOMS: atom_id res chain seq x y z
N MET A 1 27.36 22.62 34.95
CA MET A 1 27.26 21.34 34.21
C MET A 1 26.13 21.51 33.23
N SER A 2 26.44 21.73 31.95
CA SER A 2 25.43 21.98 30.91
C SER A 2 24.92 20.64 30.41
N ASN A 3 23.65 20.36 30.60
CA ASN A 3 22.94 19.13 30.26
C ASN A 3 22.33 19.22 28.86
N ILE A 4 23.18 19.42 27.85
CA ILE A 4 22.72 19.60 26.45
C ILE A 4 21.95 18.36 25.99
N ARG A 5 20.70 18.61 25.58
CA ARG A 5 19.79 17.64 24.97
C ARG A 5 19.55 18.11 23.55
N ASP A 6 19.74 17.20 22.61
CA ASP A 6 19.40 17.45 21.22
C ASP A 6 18.08 16.76 20.88
N ILE A 7 17.19 17.49 20.22
CA ILE A 7 15.91 16.95 19.74
C ILE A 7 16.14 16.62 18.28
N ALA A 8 16.21 15.32 17.97
CA ALA A 8 16.20 14.87 16.59
C ALA A 8 14.79 15.15 16.03
N THR A 9 14.62 16.27 15.32
CA THR A 9 13.34 16.71 14.75
C THR A 9 12.85 15.86 13.56
N GLY A 10 13.56 14.77 13.23
CA GLY A 10 13.20 13.83 12.18
C GLY A 10 12.24 12.76 12.67
N VAL A 11 11.11 12.58 12.00
CA VAL A 11 10.12 11.55 12.32
C VAL A 11 10.56 10.20 11.75
N LEU A 12 10.60 9.16 12.59
CA LEU A 12 10.69 7.77 12.13
C LEU A 12 9.37 7.41 11.40
N GLY A 13 9.46 7.23 10.08
CA GLY A 13 8.31 6.89 9.26
C GLY A 13 7.90 5.42 9.37
N VAL A 14 6.74 5.12 8.82
CA VAL A 14 6.09 3.79 8.88
C VAL A 14 5.80 3.31 7.47
N ASP A 15 6.13 2.06 7.19
CA ASP A 15 5.81 1.41 5.93
C ASP A 15 4.38 0.85 5.96
N TYR A 16 3.41 1.57 5.42
CA TYR A 16 2.01 1.13 5.35
C TYR A 16 1.72 0.23 4.14
N GLU A 17 2.56 0.32 3.11
CA GLU A 17 2.39 -0.46 1.86
C GLU A 17 3.09 -1.83 1.93
N GLY A 18 4.11 -1.95 2.78
CA GLY A 18 4.97 -3.13 2.88
C GLY A 18 6.00 -3.24 1.76
N THR A 19 6.20 -2.18 0.98
CA THR A 19 7.07 -2.19 -0.20
C THR A 19 8.50 -1.75 0.09
N ARG A 20 8.74 -1.16 1.27
CA ARG A 20 10.02 -0.53 1.63
C ARG A 20 10.55 0.41 0.55
N SER A 21 9.67 1.20 -0.04
CA SER A 21 9.98 2.13 -1.13
C SER A 21 9.87 3.59 -0.71
N GLN A 22 10.32 4.50 -1.56
CA GLN A 22 10.20 5.95 -1.38
C GLN A 22 8.87 6.46 -1.96
N SER A 23 7.76 5.84 -1.55
CA SER A 23 6.40 6.27 -1.90
C SER A 23 5.78 7.11 -0.77
N ASP A 24 4.66 7.77 -1.05
CA ASP A 24 4.00 8.68 -0.10
C ASP A 24 3.55 7.99 1.20
N CYS A 25 3.30 6.68 1.16
CA CYS A 25 2.81 5.87 2.29
C CYS A 25 3.83 4.81 2.76
N SER A 26 5.10 4.93 2.36
CA SER A 26 6.16 3.98 2.72
C SER A 26 7.43 4.69 3.20
N VAL A 27 8.37 3.91 3.72
CA VAL A 27 9.76 4.33 3.97
C VAL A 27 10.74 3.35 3.34
N ASN A 28 11.85 3.86 2.81
CA ASN A 28 12.91 3.03 2.23
C ASN A 28 14.02 2.65 3.22
N TYR A 29 13.89 3.03 4.49
CA TYR A 29 14.87 2.78 5.54
C TYR A 29 14.31 1.91 6.67
N GLY A 30 15.20 1.26 7.43
CA GLY A 30 14.83 0.54 8.65
C GLY A 30 15.00 1.36 9.93
N LEU A 31 14.49 0.84 11.06
CA LEU A 31 14.70 1.46 12.38
C LEU A 31 16.18 1.66 12.71
N ASN A 32 17.01 0.64 12.47
CA ASN A 32 18.45 0.72 12.74
C ASN A 32 19.15 1.72 11.82
N GLU A 33 18.73 1.81 10.57
CA GLU A 33 19.30 2.75 9.60
C GLU A 33 18.99 4.19 9.99
N TYR A 34 17.74 4.48 10.39
CA TYR A 34 17.37 5.77 10.98
C TYR A 34 18.21 6.08 12.22
N ALA A 35 18.31 5.15 13.17
CA ALA A 35 19.08 5.35 14.41
C ALA A 35 20.56 5.61 14.12
N ASN A 36 21.16 4.82 13.22
CA ASN A 36 22.56 4.98 12.83
C ASN A 36 22.79 6.35 12.18
N ASN A 37 21.95 6.76 11.23
CA ASN A 37 22.11 8.03 10.53
C ASN A 37 22.04 9.23 11.49
N VAL A 38 21.13 9.19 12.48
CA VAL A 38 21.01 10.26 13.49
C VAL A 38 22.23 10.28 14.42
N ILE A 39 22.63 9.12 14.96
CA ILE A 39 23.74 9.05 15.91
C ILE A 39 25.08 9.39 15.25
N TRP A 40 25.30 8.95 14.01
CA TRP A 40 26.52 9.30 13.25
C TRP A 40 26.61 10.80 12.98
N ALA A 41 25.53 11.43 12.53
CA ALA A 41 25.53 12.86 12.24
C ALA A 41 25.84 13.71 13.48
N ILE A 42 25.28 13.34 14.64
CA ILE A 42 25.52 14.04 15.91
C ILE A 42 26.93 13.73 16.44
N GLY A 43 27.37 12.47 16.36
CA GLY A 43 28.68 12.02 16.82
C GLY A 43 29.83 12.73 16.08
N ASP A 44 29.81 12.71 14.75
CA ASP A 44 30.83 13.36 13.92
C ASP A 44 30.93 14.86 14.23
N ALA A 45 29.78 15.54 14.37
CA ALA A 45 29.75 16.96 14.71
C ALA A 45 30.33 17.25 16.11
N CYS A 46 30.08 16.38 17.09
CA CYS A 46 30.63 16.51 18.44
C CYS A 46 32.14 16.29 18.44
N GLU A 47 32.63 15.27 17.74
CA GLU A 47 34.05 14.95 17.64
C GLU A 47 34.83 16.08 16.95
N GLU A 48 34.30 16.64 15.85
CA GLU A 48 34.92 17.77 15.12
C GLU A 48 35.11 19.00 16.02
N HIS A 49 34.15 19.28 16.90
CA HIS A 49 34.14 20.46 17.75
C HIS A 49 34.66 20.19 19.18
N GLY A 50 35.08 18.96 19.49
CA GLY A 50 35.53 18.55 20.83
C GLY A 50 34.44 18.68 21.91
N LEU A 51 33.18 18.47 21.54
CA LEU A 51 32.02 18.56 22.43
C LEU A 51 31.71 17.20 23.08
N GLU A 52 31.12 17.24 24.27
CA GLU A 52 30.57 16.04 24.91
C GLU A 52 29.33 15.55 24.16
N HIS A 53 29.18 14.24 24.01
CA HIS A 53 28.05 13.65 23.32
C HIS A 53 26.74 13.95 24.08
N PRO A 54 25.74 14.55 23.42
CA PRO A 54 24.51 14.94 24.09
C PRO A 54 23.57 13.74 24.31
N THR A 55 22.57 13.93 25.17
CA THR A 55 21.42 13.01 25.20
C THR A 55 20.53 13.29 23.99
N VAL A 56 20.30 12.28 23.16
CA VAL A 56 19.44 12.35 21.98
C VAL A 56 18.02 11.91 22.33
N ILE A 57 17.03 12.72 21.97
CA ILE A 57 15.60 12.42 22.16
C ILE A 57 14.91 12.49 20.79
N THR A 58 13.95 11.59 20.54
CA THR A 58 13.13 11.56 19.32
C THR A 58 11.64 11.66 19.67
N GLU A 59 10.88 12.40 18.87
CA GLU A 59 9.43 12.60 19.02
C GLU A 59 8.63 11.71 18.04
N SER A 60 9.07 10.46 17.85
CA SER A 60 8.52 9.52 16.88
C SER A 60 7.19 8.87 17.30
N GLY A 61 6.17 9.67 17.61
CA GLY A 61 4.87 9.20 18.09
C GLY A 61 4.14 8.29 17.10
N LEU A 62 4.24 8.59 15.80
CA LEU A 62 3.60 7.78 14.75
C LEU A 62 4.20 6.37 14.68
N ALA A 63 5.52 6.24 14.78
CA ALA A 63 6.18 4.93 14.77
C ALA A 63 5.70 4.02 15.92
N VAL A 64 5.38 4.60 17.07
CA VAL A 64 4.88 3.86 18.25
C VAL A 64 3.39 3.52 18.11
N THR A 65 2.60 4.40 17.48
CA THR A 65 1.13 4.30 17.45
C THR A 65 0.56 3.78 16.13
N ALA A 66 1.33 3.61 15.06
CA ALA A 66 0.76 3.21 13.78
C ALA A 66 0.09 1.82 13.81
N HIS A 67 0.67 0.85 14.53
CA HIS A 67 0.23 -0.56 14.49
C HIS A 67 -0.48 -1.05 15.75
N HIS A 68 -0.75 -0.17 16.71
CA HIS A 68 -1.28 -0.58 18.03
C HIS A 68 -2.78 -0.88 18.04
N THR A 69 -3.52 -0.51 16.98
CA THR A 69 -4.97 -0.65 16.91
C THR A 69 -5.40 -1.15 15.53
N VAL A 70 -6.39 -2.04 15.51
CA VAL A 70 -7.00 -2.57 14.29
C VAL A 70 -8.50 -2.29 14.31
N LEU A 71 -9.03 -1.77 13.21
CA LEU A 71 -10.47 -1.62 12.99
C LEU A 71 -11.02 -2.88 12.31
N VAL A 72 -11.98 -3.54 12.94
CA VAL A 72 -12.63 -4.75 12.41
C VAL A 72 -14.11 -4.48 12.18
N SER A 73 -14.62 -4.84 11.00
CA SER A 73 -16.03 -4.71 10.64
C SER A 73 -16.47 -5.85 9.73
N ASN A 74 -17.77 -6.15 9.72
CA ASN A 74 -18.37 -7.20 8.91
C ASN A 74 -18.77 -6.65 7.52
N ILE A 75 -18.76 -7.52 6.52
CA ILE A 75 -19.37 -7.25 5.22
C ILE A 75 -20.88 -7.51 5.34
N ILE A 76 -21.69 -6.45 5.23
CA ILE A 76 -23.16 -6.55 5.37
C ILE A 76 -23.88 -6.88 4.06
N GLY A 77 -23.18 -6.80 2.93
CA GLY A 77 -23.72 -7.09 1.60
C GLY A 77 -22.61 -7.06 0.55
N VAL A 78 -22.81 -7.82 -0.52
CA VAL A 78 -21.92 -7.83 -1.70
C VAL A 78 -22.78 -7.81 -2.95
N GLU A 79 -22.53 -6.86 -3.83
CA GLU A 79 -23.08 -6.90 -5.19
C GLU A 79 -22.14 -7.75 -6.03
N ARG A 80 -22.64 -8.89 -6.52
CA ARG A 80 -21.90 -9.76 -7.43
C ARG A 80 -22.63 -9.79 -8.75
N ASN A 81 -21.87 -9.79 -9.83
CA ASN A 81 -22.45 -9.98 -11.14
C ASN A 81 -23.09 -11.38 -11.22
N GLU A 82 -24.41 -11.41 -11.39
CA GLU A 82 -25.13 -12.62 -11.79
C GLU A 82 -24.97 -12.81 -13.29
N PHE A 83 -24.00 -13.62 -13.69
CA PHE A 83 -23.81 -13.95 -15.09
C PHE A 83 -24.98 -14.78 -15.61
N SER A 84 -25.85 -14.14 -16.38
CA SER A 84 -26.86 -14.81 -17.19
C SER A 84 -26.35 -15.00 -18.61
N THR A 85 -26.57 -16.18 -19.20
CA THR A 85 -26.33 -16.41 -20.63
C THR A 85 -27.15 -15.41 -21.44
N PRO A 86 -26.51 -14.52 -22.23
CA PRO A 86 -27.26 -13.56 -23.03
C PRO A 86 -28.11 -14.27 -24.08
N VAL A 87 -29.27 -13.71 -24.40
CA VAL A 87 -30.19 -14.26 -25.40
C VAL A 87 -30.01 -13.51 -26.71
N ALA A 88 -30.19 -14.21 -27.83
CA ALA A 88 -30.15 -13.59 -29.15
C ALA A 88 -31.20 -12.46 -29.25
N PRO A 89 -30.82 -11.28 -29.74
CA PRO A 89 -31.76 -10.17 -29.88
C PRO A 89 -32.75 -10.42 -31.03
N ASP A 90 -33.94 -9.82 -30.94
CA ASP A 90 -34.96 -9.88 -32.00
C ASP A 90 -34.45 -9.29 -33.31
N ALA A 91 -34.93 -9.78 -34.46
CA ALA A 91 -34.48 -9.36 -35.78
C ALA A 91 -34.59 -7.84 -36.03
N ASP A 92 -35.60 -7.20 -35.45
CA ASP A 92 -35.85 -5.76 -35.56
C ASP A 92 -35.07 -4.91 -34.54
N SER A 93 -34.21 -5.54 -33.72
CA SER A 93 -33.39 -4.83 -32.74
C SER A 93 -32.41 -3.85 -33.40
N PRO A 94 -32.12 -2.70 -32.77
CA PRO A 94 -31.17 -1.73 -33.29
C PRO A 94 -29.80 -2.33 -33.61
N ARG A 95 -29.16 -1.82 -34.67
CA ARG A 95 -27.85 -2.30 -35.15
C ARG A 95 -26.78 -2.49 -34.05
N PRO A 96 -26.62 -1.60 -33.05
CA PRO A 96 -25.63 -1.81 -32.00
C PRO A 96 -25.83 -3.09 -31.18
N ILE A 97 -27.08 -3.47 -30.89
CA ILE A 97 -27.39 -4.69 -30.13
C ILE A 97 -27.11 -5.93 -30.98
N GLN A 98 -27.45 -5.89 -32.28
CA GLN A 98 -27.12 -6.95 -33.23
C GLN A 98 -25.60 -7.14 -33.37
N SER A 99 -24.83 -6.05 -33.45
CA SER A 99 -23.37 -6.10 -33.50
C SER A 99 -22.76 -6.68 -32.21
N LEU A 100 -23.25 -6.27 -31.03
CA LEU A 100 -22.81 -6.79 -29.74
C LEU A 100 -23.06 -8.30 -29.62
N TRP A 101 -24.25 -8.76 -30.03
CA TRP A 101 -24.55 -10.19 -30.12
C TRP A 101 -23.64 -10.91 -31.10
N GLY A 102 -23.37 -10.31 -32.27
CA GLY A 102 -22.46 -10.87 -33.27
C GLY A 102 -21.04 -11.10 -32.73
N TYR A 103 -20.50 -10.16 -31.94
CA TYR A 103 -19.21 -10.34 -31.28
C TYR A 103 -19.25 -11.44 -30.22
N LEU A 104 -20.27 -11.43 -29.36
CA LEU A 104 -20.43 -12.44 -28.31
C LEU A 104 -20.60 -13.86 -28.89
N ALA A 105 -21.43 -14.01 -29.92
CA ALA A 105 -21.69 -15.29 -30.59
C ALA A 105 -20.49 -15.75 -31.45
N GLY A 106 -19.68 -14.82 -31.94
CA GLY A 106 -18.41 -15.09 -32.61
C GLY A 106 -17.36 -15.67 -31.66
N ASP A 107 -17.25 -15.12 -30.45
CA ASP A 107 -16.33 -15.59 -29.40
C ASP A 107 -16.77 -16.90 -28.74
N ALA A 108 -18.08 -17.23 -28.75
CA ALA A 108 -18.62 -18.48 -28.19
C ALA A 108 -18.11 -19.76 -28.90
N ARG A 109 -17.43 -19.64 -30.05
CA ARG A 109 -16.73 -20.75 -30.73
C ARG A 109 -15.30 -20.98 -30.20
N ALA A 110 -14.70 -20.04 -29.46
CA ALA A 110 -13.28 -20.08 -29.11
C ALA A 110 -12.97 -20.46 -27.65
N GLU A 111 -13.84 -20.18 -26.66
CA GLU A 111 -13.55 -20.49 -25.25
C GLU A 111 -14.74 -21.16 -24.53
N ARG A 112 -14.79 -22.50 -24.56
CA ARG A 112 -15.65 -23.32 -23.69
C ARG A 112 -14.90 -23.79 -22.44
N THR A 113 -14.18 -22.89 -21.79
CA THR A 113 -13.66 -23.13 -20.44
C THR A 113 -14.36 -22.12 -19.52
N PRO A 114 -15.17 -22.55 -18.55
CA PRO A 114 -15.79 -21.63 -17.61
C PRO A 114 -14.69 -20.81 -16.93
N PHE A 115 -14.86 -19.48 -16.85
CA PHE A 115 -13.93 -18.59 -16.16
C PHE A 115 -13.64 -19.05 -14.70
N ALA A 116 -14.62 -19.72 -14.08
CA ALA A 116 -14.48 -20.38 -12.77
C ALA A 116 -13.37 -21.45 -12.71
N ALA A 117 -13.05 -22.13 -13.82
CA ALA A 117 -12.01 -23.16 -13.87
C ALA A 117 -10.59 -22.58 -14.00
N ARG A 118 -10.45 -21.29 -14.35
CA ARG A 118 -9.16 -20.64 -14.62
C ARG A 118 -8.61 -19.85 -13.42
N MET A 119 -9.38 -19.75 -12.34
CA MET A 119 -9.04 -19.03 -11.10
C MET A 119 -8.77 -19.93 -9.90
N ALA A 120 -8.80 -21.26 -10.09
CA ALA A 120 -8.58 -22.26 -9.04
C ALA A 120 -7.28 -23.07 -9.21
N ALA A 121 -6.28 -22.51 -9.91
CA ALA A 121 -4.93 -23.08 -10.05
C ALA A 121 -3.88 -22.06 -9.62
#